data_AF-A0A2G6DQS0-F1
#
_entry.id   AF-A0A2G6DQS0-F1
#
_cell.length_a   1.000
_cell.length_b   1.000
_cell.length_c   1.000
_cell.angle_alpha   90.00
_cell.angle_beta   90.00
_cell.angle_gamma   90.00
#
_symmetry.space_group_name_H-M   'P 1'
#
loop_
_entity.id
_entity.type
_entity.pdbx_description
1 polymer ?
#
loop_
_entity_poly.entity_id
_entity_poly.type
_entity_poly.pdbx_seq_one_letter_code
_entity_poly.pdbx_strand_id
1 'polypeptide(L)'
;MFVLSSTFLWFLEYRKECDLMVYVYKKNDRETTENMIKRFTRRMQQSGVLMHVRKNRFETSPKSKTARRQEALYKNKMRKEVDKLKKLGRFDDDAFKELKKKIKKG
;
A
#
# COMPACT_ATOMS: atom_id res chain seq x y z
N MET A 1 -1.15 -38.44 -11.99
CA MET A 1 -0.15 -37.45 -12.47
C MET A 1 -0.91 -36.29 -13.10
N PHE A 2 -1.42 -35.36 -12.29
CA PHE A 2 -2.15 -34.21 -12.80
C PHE A 2 -1.15 -33.09 -13.09
N VAL A 3 -0.98 -32.79 -14.38
CA VAL A 3 -0.16 -31.68 -14.85
C VAL A 3 -0.93 -30.42 -14.47
N LEU A 4 -0.59 -29.83 -13.33
CA LEU A 4 -1.02 -28.48 -13.00
C LEU A 4 -0.37 -27.56 -14.03
N SER A 5 -1.10 -27.28 -15.11
CA SER A 5 -0.76 -26.25 -16.07
C SER A 5 -0.38 -24.98 -15.28
N SER A 6 0.74 -24.36 -15.66
CA SER A 6 1.24 -23.10 -15.08
C SER A 6 0.16 -22.01 -14.96
N THR A 7 -0.88 -22.08 -15.80
CA THR A 7 -2.05 -21.21 -15.76
C THR A 7 -3.01 -21.46 -14.58
N PHE A 8 -3.11 -22.69 -14.08
CA PHE A 8 -3.99 -23.05 -12.96
C PHE A 8 -3.38 -22.64 -11.60
N LEU A 9 -2.05 -22.69 -11.51
CA LEU A 9 -1.31 -22.15 -10.36
C LEU A 9 -1.35 -20.62 -10.33
N TRP A 10 -1.30 -19.95 -11.49
CA TRP A 10 -1.56 -18.51 -11.59
C TRP A 10 -2.98 -18.14 -11.12
N PHE A 11 -3.99 -18.95 -11.47
CA PHE A 11 -5.37 -18.71 -11.04
C PHE A 11 -5.61 -18.90 -9.52
N LEU A 12 -4.93 -19.86 -8.87
CA LEU A 12 -5.06 -20.11 -7.44
C LEU A 12 -4.27 -19.10 -6.58
N GLU A 13 -3.15 -18.55 -7.07
CA GLU A 13 -2.44 -17.44 -6.43
C GLU A 13 -3.26 -16.13 -6.49
N TYR A 14 -4.04 -15.92 -7.57
CA TYR A 14 -4.89 -14.74 -7.78
C TYR A 14 -6.14 -14.69 -6.88
N ARG A 15 -6.42 -15.74 -6.09
CA ARG A 15 -7.64 -15.86 -5.28
C ARG A 15 -7.44 -15.55 -3.79
N LYS A 16 -6.29 -15.02 -3.38
CA LYS A 16 -6.01 -14.69 -1.97
C LYS A 16 -6.38 -13.27 -1.52
N GLU A 17 -7.00 -12.43 -2.36
CA GLU A 17 -7.38 -11.05 -2.00
C GLU A 17 -8.88 -10.73 -2.23
N CYS A 18 -9.80 -11.51 -1.64
CA CYS A 18 -11.23 -11.16 -1.63
C CYS A 18 -11.81 -11.01 -0.21
N ASP A 19 -11.03 -10.54 0.77
CA ASP A 19 -11.53 -10.22 2.13
C ASP A 19 -11.66 -8.70 2.36
N LEU A 20 -12.12 -7.96 1.35
CA LEU A 20 -12.38 -6.52 1.44
C LEU A 20 -13.87 -6.23 1.27
N MET A 21 -14.68 -6.85 2.12
CA MET A 21 -16.12 -6.61 2.20
C MET A 21 -16.44 -5.61 3.31
N VAL A 22 -16.91 -4.41 2.91
CA VAL A 22 -17.37 -3.37 3.84
C VAL A 22 -18.88 -3.50 4.01
N TYR A 23 -19.31 -4.08 5.12
CA TYR A 23 -20.72 -4.14 5.48
C TYR A 23 -21.12 -3.00 6.42
N VAL A 24 -22.31 -2.44 6.17
CA VAL A 24 -22.95 -1.43 7.02
C VAL A 24 -24.35 -1.91 7.35
N TYR A 25 -24.58 -2.20 8.63
CA TYR A 25 -25.90 -2.55 9.13
C TYR A 25 -26.64 -1.28 9.61
N LYS A 26 -27.96 -1.29 9.48
CA LYS A 26 -28.83 -0.27 10.08
C LYS A 26 -28.78 -0.47 11.61
N LYS A 27 -28.31 0.54 12.34
CA LYS A 27 -28.10 0.44 13.79
C LYS A 27 -29.36 0.77 14.61
N ASN A 28 -30.30 1.50 14.01
CA ASN A 28 -31.48 2.00 14.70
C ASN A 28 -32.66 2.09 13.72
N ASP A 29 -33.86 1.68 14.13
CA ASP A 29 -35.02 1.61 13.23
C ASP A 29 -35.46 2.98 12.70
N ARG A 30 -35.21 4.04 13.47
CA ARG A 30 -35.50 5.45 13.14
C ARG A 30 -34.43 6.15 12.29
N GLU A 31 -33.45 5.42 11.77
CA GLU A 31 -32.43 6.04 10.92
C GLU A 31 -32.95 6.36 9.51
N THR A 32 -32.77 7.62 9.08
CA THR A 32 -32.97 8.04 7.69
C THR A 32 -31.93 7.42 6.75
N THR A 33 -32.35 7.01 5.56
CA THR A 33 -31.48 6.42 4.52
C THR A 33 -30.22 7.23 4.21
N GLU A 34 -30.32 8.57 4.24
CA GLU A 34 -29.19 9.46 3.99
C GLU A 34 -28.05 9.29 5.01
N ASN A 35 -28.37 9.13 6.29
CA ASN A 35 -27.37 8.92 7.35
C ASN A 35 -26.67 7.57 7.18
N MET A 36 -27.40 6.56 6.70
CA MET A 36 -26.83 5.25 6.40
C MET A 36 -25.81 5.34 5.26
N ILE A 37 -26.15 6.07 4.18
CA ILE A 37 -25.26 6.31 3.03
C ILE A 37 -23.99 7.05 3.49
N LYS A 38 -24.11 8.10 4.29
CA LYS A 38 -22.94 8.85 4.82
C LYS A 38 -21.96 7.94 5.56
N ARG A 39 -22.46 7.03 6.41
CA ARG A 39 -21.62 6.07 7.13
C ARG A 39 -20.99 5.05 6.21
N PHE A 40 -21.72 4.59 5.20
CA PHE A 40 -21.18 3.72 4.17
C PHE A 40 -20.01 4.38 3.45
N THR A 41 -20.18 5.61 2.97
CA THR A 41 -19.12 6.36 2.32
C THR A 41 -17.90 6.51 3.24
N ARG A 42 -18.10 6.86 4.51
CA ARG A 42 -17.00 6.96 5.49
C ARG A 42 -16.29 5.63 5.71
N ARG A 43 -17.03 4.52 5.91
CA ARG A 43 -16.41 3.19 6.08
C ARG A 43 -15.67 2.75 4.83
N MET A 44 -16.23 3.01 3.64
CA MET A 44 -15.57 2.71 2.37
C MET A 44 -14.26 3.50 2.21
N GLN A 45 -14.25 4.78 2.59
CA GLN A 45 -13.04 5.60 2.58
C GLN A 45 -11.99 5.10 3.59
N GLN A 46 -12.40 4.82 4.83
CA GLN A 46 -11.51 4.31 5.89
C GLN A 46 -10.94 2.93 5.56
N SER A 47 -11.73 2.07 4.90
CA SER A 47 -11.31 0.72 4.52
C SER A 47 -10.19 0.71 3.49
N GLY A 48 -10.00 1.79 2.73
CA GLY A 48 -8.98 1.86 1.67
C GLY A 48 -9.20 0.90 0.49
N VAL A 49 -10.32 0.15 0.45
CA VAL A 49 -10.64 -0.85 -0.60
C VAL A 49 -10.46 -0.27 -1.99
N LEU A 50 -11.01 0.93 -2.21
CA LEU A 50 -10.97 1.56 -3.53
C LEU A 50 -9.54 1.89 -3.98
N MET A 51 -8.66 2.27 -3.04
CA MET A 51 -7.25 2.51 -3.34
C MET A 51 -6.51 1.22 -3.65
N HIS A 52 -6.78 0.16 -2.89
CA HIS A 52 -6.21 -1.17 -3.10
C HIS A 52 -6.58 -1.70 -4.50
N VAL A 53 -7.87 -1.70 -4.83
CA VAL A 53 -8.38 -2.16 -6.13
C VAL A 53 -7.82 -1.32 -7.28
N ARG A 54 -7.72 0.01 -7.13
CA ARG A 54 -7.11 0.87 -8.15
C ARG A 54 -5.63 0.57 -8.38
N LYS A 55 -4.89 0.26 -7.32
CA LYS A 55 -3.47 -0.08 -7.38
C LYS A 55 -3.23 -1.45 -8.02
N ASN A 56 -4.08 -2.43 -7.70
CA ASN A 56 -3.95 -3.81 -8.15
C ASN A 56 -4.70 -4.11 -9.46
N ARG A 57 -5.26 -3.08 -10.12
CA ARG A 57 -6.02 -3.23 -11.38
C ARG A 57 -5.18 -3.86 -12.51
N PHE A 58 -3.89 -3.56 -12.54
CA PHE A 58 -2.98 -4.01 -13.58
C PHE A 58 -1.88 -4.88 -12.98
N GLU A 59 -1.49 -5.92 -13.71
CA GLU A 59 -0.36 -6.75 -13.33
C GLU A 59 0.96 -5.96 -13.45
N THR A 60 1.78 -6.03 -12.41
CA THR A 60 3.13 -5.44 -12.41
C THR A 60 4.17 -6.54 -12.39
N SER A 61 5.09 -6.52 -13.36
CA SER A 61 6.19 -7.49 -13.38
C SER A 61 7.03 -7.40 -12.11
N PRO A 62 7.48 -8.55 -11.56
CA PRO A 62 8.33 -8.56 -10.37
C PRO A 62 9.66 -7.85 -10.67
N LYS A 63 10.20 -7.15 -9.67
CA LYS A 63 11.50 -6.46 -9.80
C LYS A 63 12.63 -7.46 -10.03
N SER A 64 13.55 -7.11 -10.93
CA SER A 64 14.77 -7.90 -11.14
C SER A 64 15.65 -7.96 -9.88
N LYS A 65 16.53 -8.96 -9.78
CA LYS A 65 17.44 -9.13 -8.63
C LYS A 65 18.27 -7.86 -8.37
N THR A 66 18.80 -7.25 -9.44
CA THR A 66 19.60 -6.02 -9.36
C THR A 66 18.76 -4.84 -8.88
N ALA A 67 17.56 -4.64 -9.43
CA ALA A 67 16.66 -3.56 -9.02
C ALA A 67 16.25 -3.68 -7.54
N ARG A 68 15.95 -4.90 -7.07
CA ARG A 68 15.66 -5.19 -5.67
C ARG A 68 16.86 -4.88 -4.76
N ARG A 69 18.08 -5.22 -5.18
CA ARG A 69 19.32 -4.90 -4.44
C ARG A 69 19.55 -3.39 -4.35
N GLN A 70 19.40 -2.66 -5.45
CA GLN A 70 19.54 -1.20 -5.49
C GLN A 70 18.52 -0.52 -4.57
N GLU A 71 17.26 -0.96 -4.59
CA GLU A 71 16.21 -0.45 -3.70
C GLU A 71 16.53 -0.71 -2.22
N ALA A 72 17.02 -1.90 -1.89
CA ALA A 72 17.43 -2.23 -0.53
C ALA A 72 18.61 -1.36 -0.05
N LEU A 73 19.61 -1.14 -0.91
CA LEU A 73 20.73 -0.24 -0.62
C LEU A 73 20.25 1.20 -0.41
N TYR A 74 19.34 1.69 -1.26
CA TYR A 74 18.73 3.02 -1.11
C TYR A 74 17.99 3.15 0.23
N LYS A 75 17.14 2.18 0.59
CA LYS A 75 16.42 2.16 1.88
C LYS A 75 17.37 2.17 3.07
N ASN A 76 18.45 1.40 3.01
CA ASN A 76 19.46 1.37 4.06
C ASN A 76 20.20 2.70 4.19
N LYS A 77 20.59 3.33 3.07
CA LYS A 77 21.21 4.67 3.07
C LYS A 77 20.25 5.71 3.67
N MET A 78 19.00 5.74 3.21
CA MET A 78 17.96 6.66 3.72
C MET A 78 17.76 6.49 5.23
N ARG A 79 17.63 5.26 5.74
CA ARG A 79 17.47 4.99 7.17
C ARG A 79 18.65 5.54 7.98
N LYS A 80 19.89 5.24 7.58
CA LYS A 80 21.09 5.74 8.25
C LYS A 80 21.13 7.25 8.36
N GLU A 81 20.82 7.96 7.27
CA GLU A 81 20.84 9.42 7.26
C GLU A 81 19.68 10.05 8.07
N VAL A 82 18.48 9.46 7.98
CA VAL A 82 17.35 9.87 8.82
C VAL A 82 17.69 9.68 10.31
N ASP A 83 18.29 8.56 10.69
CA ASP A 83 18.67 8.28 12.08
C ASP A 83 19.73 9.26 12.58
N LYS A 84 20.69 9.66 11.74
CA LYS A 84 21.67 10.72 12.07
C LYS A 84 20.97 12.06 12.30
N LEU A 85 20.08 12.48 11.42
CA LEU A 85 19.36 13.75 11.54
C LEU A 85 18.49 13.80 12.80
N LYS A 86 17.81 12.69 13.11
CA LYS A 86 17.05 12.54 14.36
C LYS A 86 17.94 12.68 15.58
N LYS A 87 19.11 12.02 15.60
CA LYS A 87 20.10 12.14 16.70
C LYS A 87 20.63 13.55 16.87
N LEU A 88 20.76 14.30 15.77
CA LEU A 88 21.21 15.70 15.78
C LEU A 88 20.08 16.69 16.12
N GLY A 89 18.84 16.22 16.27
CA GLY A 89 17.68 17.10 16.53
C GLY A 89 17.31 18.00 15.34
N ARG A 90 17.76 17.69 14.12
CA ARG A 90 17.52 18.50 12.89
C ARG A 90 16.59 17.79 11.91
N PHE A 91 15.62 17.04 12.42
CA PHE A 91 14.70 16.29 11.59
C PHE A 91 13.42 17.09 11.34
N ASP A 92 13.46 17.91 10.29
CA ASP A 92 12.32 18.68 9.78
C ASP A 92 11.88 18.18 8.40
N ASP A 93 10.67 18.52 7.97
CA ASP A 93 10.14 18.14 6.65
C ASP A 93 11.04 18.60 5.50
N ASP A 94 11.65 19.76 5.64
CA ASP A 94 12.57 20.31 4.64
C ASP A 94 13.92 19.57 4.64
N ALA A 95 14.45 19.23 5.82
CA ALA A 95 15.65 18.42 5.95
C ALA A 95 15.46 17.04 5.28
N PHE A 96 14.27 16.45 5.37
CA PHE A 96 13.96 15.19 4.70
C PHE A 96 13.88 15.33 3.16
N LYS A 97 13.32 16.43 2.64
CA LYS A 97 13.31 16.72 1.20
C LYS A 97 14.73 16.89 0.67
N GLU A 98 15.58 17.61 1.39
CA GLU A 98 16.99 17.80 1.03
C GLU A 98 17.75 16.47 1.00
N LEU A 99 17.53 15.61 2.00
CA LEU A 99 18.14 14.30 2.06
C LEU A 99 17.78 13.45 0.82
N LYS A 100 16.51 13.44 0.42
CA LYS A 100 16.05 12.77 -0.81
C LYS A 100 16.75 13.33 -2.05
N LYS A 101 16.91 14.65 -2.15
CA LYS A 101 17.63 15.29 -3.28
C LYS A 101 19.10 14.88 -3.32
N LYS A 102 19.78 14.83 -2.16
CA LYS A 102 21.19 14.41 -2.07
C LYS A 102 21.37 12.96 -2.54
N ILE A 103 20.53 12.04 -2.09
CA ILE A 103 20.62 10.62 -2.46
C ILE A 103 20.20 10.36 -3.92
N LYS A 104 19.37 11.23 -4.52
CA LYS A 104 19.03 11.14 -5.94
C LYS A 104 20.14 11.66 -6.88
N LYS A 105 20.97 12.60 -6.41
CA LYS A 105 22.04 13.23 -7.20
C LYS A 105 23.33 12.40 -7.27
N GLY A 106 23.57 11.51 -6.31
CA GLY A 106 24.73 10.61 -6.29
C GLY A 106 24.33 9.18 -6.64
#